data_AF-A0A6G1IIF8-F1
#
_entry.id   AF-A0A6G1IIF8-F1
#
_cell.length_a   1.000
_cell.length_b   1.000
_cell.length_c   1.000
_cell.angle_alpha   90.00
_cell.angle_beta   90.00
_cell.angle_gamma   90.00
#
_symmetry.space_group_name_H-M   'P 1'
#
loop_
_entity.id
_entity.type
_entity.pdbx_description
1 polymer ?
#
loop_
_entity_poly.entity_id
_entity_poly.type
_entity_poly.pdbx_seq_one_letter_code
_entity_poly.pdbx_strand_id
1 'polypeptide(L)'
;GGNSLGLNPEKPIVISMLTLTWKNTADDSNVMWAATVFMHSVRREAKRQGVHNPFIYLNYANGGQMVIDGYGAANKARLQAVSRVYDPAGIFQNAVPGGFKLW
;
A
#
# COMPACT_ATOMS: atom_id res chain seq x y z
N GLY A 1 15.32 1.34 -14.92
CA GLY A 1 15.27 0.22 -13.96
C GLY A 1 16.00 0.60 -12.68
N GLY A 2 15.79 -0.13 -11.58
CA GLY A 2 16.40 0.16 -10.27
C GLY A 2 15.45 -0.16 -9.11
N ASN A 3 15.69 0.44 -7.94
CA ASN A 3 14.80 0.33 -6.79
C ASN A 3 13.57 1.23 -6.95
N SER A 4 12.44 0.67 -7.37
CA SER A 4 11.16 1.39 -7.48
C SER A 4 10.35 1.41 -6.18
N LEU A 5 10.71 0.56 -5.22
CA LEU A 5 9.97 0.34 -3.98
C LEU A 5 10.49 1.21 -2.83
N GLY A 6 11.70 1.77 -2.94
CA GLY A 6 12.33 2.56 -1.89
C GLY A 6 12.85 1.78 -0.70
N LEU A 7 12.98 0.46 -0.83
CA LEU A 7 13.49 -0.38 0.24
C LEU A 7 15.00 -0.29 0.37
N ASN A 8 15.50 -0.25 1.59
CA ASN A 8 16.93 -0.32 1.89
C ASN A 8 17.30 -1.79 2.16
N PRO A 9 18.21 -2.41 1.38
CA PRO A 9 18.60 -3.81 1.57
C PRO A 9 19.28 -4.08 2.92
N GLU A 10 19.84 -3.07 3.58
CA GLU A 10 20.47 -3.19 4.90
C GLU A 10 19.46 -3.12 6.06
N LYS A 11 18.20 -2.75 5.77
CA LYS A 11 17.12 -2.62 6.76
C LYS A 11 16.00 -3.59 6.42
N PRO A 12 16.11 -4.89 6.80
CA PRO A 12 15.12 -5.89 6.46
C PRO A 12 13.76 -5.53 7.06
N ILE A 13 12.71 -5.86 6.30
CA ILE A 13 11.32 -5.69 6.73
C ILE A 13 10.61 -7.03 6.68
N VAL A 14 9.60 -7.18 7.53
CA VAL A 14 8.67 -8.31 7.48
C VAL A 14 7.37 -7.84 6.85
N ILE A 15 6.92 -8.54 5.81
CA ILE A 15 5.59 -8.34 5.23
C ILE A 15 4.62 -9.24 5.97
N SER A 16 3.62 -8.64 6.64
CA SER A 16 2.57 -9.38 7.33
C SER A 16 1.22 -9.13 6.65
N MET A 17 0.49 -10.21 6.37
CA MET A 17 -0.83 -10.17 5.75
C MET A 17 -1.88 -10.67 6.75
N LEU A 18 -2.90 -9.86 6.98
CA LEU A 18 -4.10 -10.31 7.69
C LEU A 18 -5.05 -10.93 6.66
N THR A 19 -5.41 -12.19 6.87
CA THR A 19 -6.44 -12.89 6.08
C THR A 19 -7.61 -13.23 6.99
N LEU A 20 -8.81 -12.93 6.56
CA LEU A 20 -10.05 -13.23 7.27
C LEU A 20 -10.99 -13.98 6.34
N THR A 21 -11.70 -14.96 6.87
CA THR A 21 -12.71 -15.72 6.13
C THR A 21 -13.96 -15.82 6.99
N TRP A 22 -15.11 -15.60 6.38
CA TRP A 22 -16.42 -15.67 7.03
C TRP A 22 -17.45 -16.25 6.06
N LYS A 23 -18.55 -16.77 6.59
CA LYS A 23 -19.54 -17.52 5.77
C LYS A 23 -20.69 -16.64 5.27
N ASN A 24 -21.12 -15.69 6.08
CA ASN A 24 -22.33 -14.91 5.81
C ASN A 24 -21.97 -13.53 5.24
N THR A 25 -22.46 -13.22 4.05
CA THR A 25 -22.27 -11.91 3.39
C THR A 25 -22.78 -10.73 4.22
N ALA A 26 -23.73 -10.96 5.13
CA ALA A 26 -24.20 -9.93 6.05
C ALA A 26 -23.08 -9.41 6.99
N ASP A 27 -22.01 -10.18 7.17
CA ASP A 27 -20.89 -9.82 8.04
C ASP A 27 -19.80 -9.00 7.32
N ASP A 28 -19.89 -8.80 6.00
CA ASP A 28 -18.84 -8.14 5.19
C ASP A 28 -18.38 -6.82 5.81
N SER A 29 -19.33 -5.93 6.13
CA SER A 29 -19.00 -4.61 6.69
C SER A 29 -18.37 -4.71 8.08
N ASN A 30 -18.84 -5.64 8.91
CA ASN A 30 -18.32 -5.85 10.27
C ASN A 30 -16.90 -6.42 10.22
N VAL A 31 -16.66 -7.40 9.34
CA VAL A 31 -15.33 -8.00 9.18
C VAL A 31 -14.34 -7.00 8.61
N MET A 32 -14.73 -6.21 7.60
CA MET A 32 -13.87 -5.16 7.03
C MET A 32 -13.55 -4.06 8.03
N TRP A 33 -14.52 -3.68 8.87
CA TRP A 33 -14.29 -2.74 9.98
C TRP A 33 -13.30 -3.32 11.00
N ALA A 34 -13.51 -4.55 11.45
CA ALA A 34 -12.63 -5.22 12.40
C ALA A 34 -11.19 -5.35 11.86
N ALA A 35 -11.03 -5.73 10.59
CA ALA A 35 -9.74 -5.79 9.91
C ALA A 35 -9.02 -4.43 9.92
N THR A 36 -9.76 -3.36 9.62
CA THR A 36 -9.24 -2.00 9.59
C THR A 36 -8.76 -1.57 10.98
N VAL A 37 -9.58 -1.76 12.01
CA VAL A 37 -9.24 -1.44 13.41
C VAL A 37 -8.03 -2.24 13.89
N PHE A 38 -7.96 -3.53 13.55
CA PHE A 38 -6.81 -4.38 13.88
C PHE A 38 -5.52 -3.84 13.23
N MET A 39 -5.54 -3.58 11.92
CA MET A 39 -4.37 -3.07 11.20
C MET A 39 -3.92 -1.69 11.71
N HIS A 40 -4.85 -0.81 12.08
CA HIS A 40 -4.52 0.45 12.74
C HIS A 40 -3.83 0.25 14.09
N SER A 41 -4.30 -0.71 14.89
CA SER A 41 -3.72 -1.01 16.19
C SER A 41 -2.30 -1.59 16.06
N VAL A 42 -2.08 -2.51 15.12
CA VAL A 42 -0.75 -3.04 14.78
C VAL A 42 0.20 -1.92 14.36
N ARG A 43 -0.23 -1.02 13.45
CA ARG A 43 0.60 0.11 13.01
C ARG A 43 0.92 1.08 14.16
N ARG A 44 -0.06 1.39 15.01
CA ARG A 44 0.12 2.25 16.19
C ARG A 44 1.18 1.65 17.11
N GLU A 45 1.10 0.35 17.37
CA GLU A 45 2.04 -0.34 18.24
C GLU A 45 3.44 -0.42 17.63
N ALA A 46 3.57 -0.74 16.34
CA ALA A 46 4.85 -0.71 15.64
C ALA A 46 5.51 0.68 15.67
N LYS A 47 4.72 1.75 15.56
CA LYS A 47 5.21 3.13 15.71
C LYS A 47 5.68 3.41 17.13
N ARG A 48 4.91 2.98 18.14
CA ARG A 48 5.27 3.12 19.56
C ARG A 48 6.59 2.42 19.88
N GLN A 49 6.85 1.27 19.27
CA GLN A 49 8.08 0.51 19.43
C GLN A 49 9.24 1.00 18.54
N GLY A 50 9.01 1.97 17.65
CA GLY A 50 10.04 2.48 16.73
C GLY A 50 10.43 1.53 15.59
N VAL A 51 9.64 0.48 15.34
CA VAL A 51 9.91 -0.55 14.31
C VAL A 51 9.01 -0.43 13.08
N HIS A 52 8.14 0.58 13.03
CA HIS A 52 7.23 0.79 11.91
C HIS A 52 7.97 1.16 10.62
N ASN A 53 7.63 0.48 9.53
CA ASN A 53 8.00 0.85 8.17
C ASN A 53 6.74 1.26 7.38
N PRO A 54 6.76 2.37 6.61
CA PRO A 54 5.60 2.84 5.85
C PRO A 54 5.32 2.01 4.58
N PHE A 55 6.23 1.14 4.16
CA PHE A 55 6.08 0.32 2.96
C PHE A 55 4.86 -0.61 3.08
N ILE A 56 4.05 -0.63 2.02
CA ILE A 56 2.94 -1.56 1.85
C ILE A 56 3.19 -2.37 0.58
N TYR A 57 3.15 -3.70 0.69
CA TYR A 57 3.30 -4.56 -0.45
C TYR A 57 2.02 -4.54 -1.30
N LEU A 58 2.11 -3.98 -2.51
CA LEU A 58 0.97 -3.67 -3.37
C LEU A 58 0.07 -4.87 -3.63
N ASN A 59 0.65 -6.06 -3.81
CA ASN A 59 -0.10 -7.27 -4.13
C ASN A 59 -1.01 -7.75 -2.98
N TYR A 60 -0.77 -7.30 -1.74
CA TYR A 60 -1.56 -7.66 -0.55
C TYR A 60 -2.29 -6.45 0.06
N ALA A 61 -2.28 -5.31 -0.64
CA ALA A 61 -2.90 -4.10 -0.13
C ALA A 61 -4.41 -4.14 -0.32
N ASN A 62 -5.14 -3.65 0.68
CA ASN A 62 -6.58 -3.45 0.58
C ASN A 62 -6.90 -2.08 -0.04
N GLY A 63 -8.13 -1.93 -0.55
CA GLY A 63 -8.65 -0.64 -1.02
C GLY A 63 -8.53 0.47 0.04
N GLY A 64 -8.23 1.69 -0.41
CA GLY A 64 -8.08 2.88 0.45
C GLY A 64 -6.72 3.01 1.14
N GLN A 65 -5.78 2.09 0.96
CA GLN A 65 -4.44 2.22 1.49
C GLN A 65 -3.54 3.10 0.61
N MET A 66 -2.70 3.93 1.24
CA MET A 66 -1.74 4.80 0.55
C MET A 66 -0.46 4.03 0.20
N VAL A 67 -0.57 3.07 -0.73
CA VAL A 67 0.52 2.14 -1.07
C VAL A 67 1.73 2.85 -1.66
N ILE A 68 1.51 3.70 -2.67
CA ILE A 68 2.60 4.38 -3.40
C ILE A 68 3.32 5.39 -2.49
N ASP A 69 2.62 6.02 -1.54
CA ASP A 69 3.24 6.92 -0.57
C ASP A 69 4.23 6.17 0.33
N GLY A 70 3.96 4.90 0.62
CA GLY A 70 4.86 4.01 1.36
C GLY A 70 6.21 3.74 0.68
N TYR A 71 6.37 4.05 -0.62
CA TYR A 71 7.63 3.86 -1.34
C TYR A 71 8.60 5.04 -1.12
N GLY A 72 8.14 6.10 -0.45
CA GLY A 72 8.89 7.32 -0.18
C GLY A 72 8.77 8.36 -1.30
N ALA A 73 8.85 9.63 -0.91
CA ALA A 73 8.59 10.77 -1.79
C ALA A 73 9.46 10.77 -3.06
N ALA A 74 10.75 10.44 -2.95
CA ALA A 74 11.66 10.39 -4.09
C ALA A 74 11.25 9.32 -5.11
N ASN A 75 10.84 8.13 -4.66
CA ASN A 75 10.41 7.06 -5.56
C ASN A 75 9.04 7.34 -6.16
N LYS A 76 8.09 7.88 -5.38
CA LYS A 76 6.81 8.35 -5.92
C LYS A 76 7.03 9.39 -7.02
N ALA A 77 7.88 10.40 -6.77
CA ALA A 77 8.20 11.42 -7.78
C ALA A 77 8.85 10.82 -9.03
N ARG A 78 9.77 9.86 -8.87
CA ARG A 78 10.38 9.15 -10.00
C ARG A 78 9.35 8.34 -10.79
N LEU A 79 8.44 7.64 -10.12
CA LEU A 79 7.36 6.89 -10.78
C LEU A 79 6.42 7.83 -11.55
N GLN A 80 6.05 8.97 -10.96
CA GLN A 80 5.26 9.99 -11.63
C GLN A 80 5.99 10.56 -12.85
N ALA A 81 7.30 10.82 -12.76
CA ALA A 81 8.11 11.29 -13.90
C ALA A 81 8.14 10.25 -15.04
N VAL A 82 8.34 8.97 -14.71
CA VAL A 82 8.29 7.87 -15.68
C VAL A 82 6.91 7.78 -16.31
N SER A 83 5.83 7.85 -15.52
CA SER A 83 4.46 7.83 -16.04
C SER A 83 4.19 8.97 -17.01
N ARG A 84 4.72 10.19 -16.79
CA ARG A 84 4.58 11.29 -17.76
C ARG A 84 5.28 11.03 -19.10
N VAL A 85 6.36 10.26 -19.10
CA VAL A 85 7.12 9.91 -20.32
C VAL A 85 6.40 8.82 -21.11
N TYR A 86 5.92 7.77 -20.43
CA TYR A 86 5.43 6.56 -21.09
C TYR A 86 3.90 6.44 -21.14
N ASP A 87 3.18 7.17 -20.28
CA ASP A 87 1.73 7.28 -20.26
C ASP A 87 1.32 8.77 -20.18
N PRO A 88 1.67 9.61 -21.17
CA PRO A 88 1.38 11.04 -21.14
C PRO A 88 -0.12 11.34 -21.13
N ALA A 89 -0.96 10.44 -21.66
CA ALA A 89 -2.42 10.54 -21.60
C ALA A 89 -3.00 10.09 -20.25
N GLY A 90 -2.19 9.51 -19.35
CA GLY A 90 -2.63 9.04 -18.04
C GLY A 90 -3.66 7.92 -18.10
N ILE A 91 -3.61 7.06 -19.13
CA ILE A 91 -4.56 5.95 -19.32
C ILE A 91 -4.57 5.05 -18.07
N PHE A 92 -3.40 4.72 -17.51
CA PHE A 92 -3.33 3.87 -16.32
C PHE A 92 -3.77 4.59 -15.04
N GLN A 93 -3.78 5.93 -15.06
CA GLN A 93 -4.26 6.73 -13.95
C GLN A 93 -5.78 6.92 -13.97
N ASN A 94 -6.35 7.08 -15.16
CA ASN A 94 -7.73 7.53 -15.32
C ASN A 94 -8.68 6.46 -15.88
N ALA A 95 -8.22 5.67 -16.85
CA ALA A 95 -9.07 4.73 -17.58
C ALA A 95 -9.07 3.32 -16.98
N VAL A 96 -8.03 2.95 -16.23
CA VAL A 96 -7.97 1.65 -15.56
C VAL A 96 -8.69 1.74 -14.21
N PRO A 97 -9.81 1.02 -14.01
CA PRO A 97 -10.49 1.02 -12.72
C PRO A 97 -9.65 0.32 -11.64
N GLY A 98 -9.70 0.85 -10.42
CA GLY A 98 -8.94 0.33 -9.29
C GLY A 98 -7.43 0.53 -9.40
N GLY A 99 -6.69 -0.31 -8.67
CA GLY A 99 -5.25 -0.16 -8.50
C GLY A 99 -4.85 1.05 -7.64
N PHE A 100 -3.57 1.16 -7.33
CA PHE A 100 -3.02 2.29 -6.58
C PHE A 100 -2.43 3.30 -7.54
N LYS A 101 -3.02 4.49 -7.58
CA LYS A 101 -2.62 5.56 -8.49
C LYS A 101 -1.37 6.26 -7.98
N LEU A 102 -0.61 6.84 -8.92
CA LEU A 102 0.61 7.58 -8.59
C LEU A 102 0.31 9.01 -8.10
N TRP A 103 -0.91 9.50 -8.31
CA TRP A 103 -1.39 10.82 -7.90
C TRP A 103 -2.48 10.70 -6.85
#